data_AF-A0A452ZT93-F1
#
_entry.id   AF-A0A452ZT93-F1
#
_cell.length_a   1.000
_cell.length_b   1.000
_cell.length_c   1.000
_cell.angle_alpha   90.00
_cell.angle_beta   90.00
_cell.angle_gamma   90.00
#
_symmetry.space_group_name_H-M   'P 1'
#
loop_
_entity.id
_entity.type
_entity.pdbx_description
1 polymer ?
#
loop_
_entity_poly.entity_id
_entity_poly.type
_entity_poly.pdbx_seq_one_letter_code
_entity_poly.pdbx_strand_id
1 'polypeptide(L)'
;LELWNLMDTPIEEQQSFQNITCNIAASEPEITEANALSIDVMNFVEAEVLRLEQLKVSKMKDLVLKKQTELEEHRRRAHLVGDEHYATQFNIEAIEAGAIDPSLLLEQIEAYIATVKEDAFSRKDILERVERWLNACEEEAWLEDYSKDDNRYNAGRGAHIMLKRAEKARVLVNKIPGIVDVLTNKVIAWEKERGTEFTYDGVSLLSMLDDYRIVREEKEQEKKRQRVFIFCLTFSALVSVFICGWYLMCEQLQDQKKLEDQFKAEQELLYGSKPSPSSRSNSGKKLTRNPSAGTNRRLSVGGGPVRTPKSLTPQSRSVRSAKKTEDSGTLSPGKFT
;
A
#
# COMPACT_ATOMS: atom_id res chain seq x y z
N LEU A 1 4.16 35.80 49.42
CA LEU A 1 4.74 34.61 50.10
C LEU A 1 4.25 33.31 49.47
N GLU A 2 2.94 33.06 49.41
CA GLU A 2 2.38 31.82 48.85
C GLU A 2 2.81 31.53 47.40
N LEU A 3 2.76 32.53 46.51
CA LEU A 3 3.18 32.38 45.12
C LEU A 3 4.68 32.10 44.96
N TRP A 4 5.54 32.66 45.82
CA TRP A 4 6.98 32.36 45.81
C TRP A 4 7.26 30.91 46.18
N ASN A 5 6.55 30.39 47.19
CA ASN A 5 6.66 28.99 47.60
C ASN A 5 6.14 28.05 46.51
N LEU A 6 5.03 28.40 45.86
CA LEU A 6 4.45 27.57 44.79
C LEU A 6 5.33 27.52 43.54
N MET A 7 6.01 28.62 43.22
CA MET A 7 6.77 28.79 41.98
C MET A 7 8.26 28.50 42.12
N ASP A 8 8.71 28.10 43.31
CA ASP A 8 10.11 27.95 43.70
C ASP A 8 10.95 29.19 43.32
N THR A 9 10.44 30.39 43.67
CA THR A 9 11.11 31.65 43.30
C THR A 9 12.49 31.74 43.98
N PRO A 10 13.57 32.04 43.23
CA PRO A 10 14.92 32.14 43.79
C PRO A 10 15.01 33.16 44.92
N ILE A 11 15.84 32.89 45.94
CA ILE A 11 15.97 33.76 47.11
C ILE A 11 16.51 35.14 46.74
N GLU A 12 17.31 35.23 45.67
CA GLU A 12 17.85 36.47 45.13
C GLU A 12 16.74 37.40 44.62
N GLU A 13 15.69 36.85 44.00
CA GLU A 13 14.51 37.62 43.58
C GLU A 13 13.68 38.05 44.80
N GLN A 14 13.56 37.19 45.82
CA GLN A 14 12.82 37.49 47.05
C GLN A 14 13.48 38.58 47.92
N GLN A 15 14.81 38.69 47.90
CA GLN A 15 15.57 39.68 48.68
C GLN A 15 15.12 41.12 48.40
N SER A 16 14.69 41.41 47.17
CA SER A 16 14.19 42.73 46.77
C SER A 16 12.90 43.15 47.51
N PHE A 17 12.19 42.20 48.13
CA PHE A 17 10.98 42.42 48.90
C PHE A 17 11.16 42.15 50.40
N GLN A 18 12.40 41.99 50.87
CA GLN A 18 12.66 41.59 52.26
C GLN A 18 12.17 42.63 53.27
N ASN A 19 12.37 43.93 53.00
CA ASN A 19 11.88 45.03 53.85
C ASN A 19 10.35 45.02 53.97
N ILE A 20 9.65 44.66 52.89
CA ILE A 20 8.19 44.57 52.85
C ILE A 20 7.73 43.32 53.62
N THR A 21 8.44 42.21 53.44
CA THR A 21 8.11 40.93 54.07
C THR A 21 8.25 40.98 55.60
N CYS A 22 9.24 41.71 56.10
CA CYS A 22 9.43 41.94 57.54
C CYS A 22 8.25 42.70 58.17
N ASN A 23 7.59 43.60 57.42
CA ASN A 23 6.48 44.39 57.92
C ASN A 23 5.16 43.61 58.03
N ILE A 24 5.04 42.43 57.41
CA ILE A 24 3.82 41.61 57.42
C ILE A 24 3.46 41.14 58.84
N ALA A 25 4.47 40.86 59.66
CA ALA A 25 4.30 40.39 61.04
C ALA A 25 4.51 41.49 62.10
N ALA A 26 4.89 42.71 61.67
CA ALA A 26 5.18 43.83 62.56
C ALA A 26 3.87 44.50 63.04
N SER A 27 3.87 44.96 64.29
CA SER A 27 2.80 45.80 64.82
C SER A 27 2.98 47.26 64.40
N GLU A 28 1.91 48.07 64.40
CA GLU A 28 1.94 49.48 63.99
C GLU A 28 3.12 50.31 64.58
N PRO A 29 3.48 50.22 65.88
CA PRO A 29 4.61 50.98 66.42
C PRO A 29 5.99 50.46 66.00
N GLU A 30 6.10 49.25 65.46
CA GLU A 30 7.35 48.63 65.00
C GLU A 30 7.71 49.05 63.58
N ILE A 31 6.78 49.66 62.82
CA ILE A 31 7.01 50.17 61.47
C ILE A 31 7.58 51.60 61.57
N THR A 32 8.87 51.70 61.85
CA THR A 32 9.56 53.00 62.07
C THR A 32 10.11 53.65 60.79
N GLU A 33 10.15 52.92 59.68
CA GLU A 33 10.67 53.43 58.40
C GLU A 33 9.67 54.37 57.72
N ALA A 34 10.12 55.58 57.38
CA ALA A 34 9.31 56.55 56.66
C ALA A 34 8.96 56.00 55.26
N ASN A 35 7.68 56.13 54.87
CA ASN A 35 7.13 55.62 53.59
C ASN A 35 7.14 54.09 53.43
N ALA A 36 7.35 53.31 54.49
CA ALA A 36 7.33 51.84 54.44
C ALA A 36 6.00 51.23 53.94
N LEU A 37 4.90 51.97 54.09
CA LEU A 37 3.56 51.63 53.59
C LEU A 37 3.05 52.67 52.57
N SER A 38 3.94 53.30 51.81
CA SER A 38 3.53 54.28 50.81
C SER A 38 2.70 53.64 49.68
N ILE A 39 1.93 54.46 48.98
CA ILE A 39 1.18 54.06 47.79
C ILE A 39 2.11 53.44 46.73
N ASP A 40 3.34 53.94 46.60
CA ASP A 40 4.32 53.41 45.65
C ASP A 40 4.78 52.00 46.02
N VAL A 41 4.98 51.72 47.32
CA VAL A 41 5.32 50.38 47.81
C VAL A 41 4.16 49.41 47.61
N MET A 42 2.92 49.84 47.88
CA MET A 42 1.73 49.03 47.60
C MET A 42 1.60 48.70 46.10
N ASN A 43 1.72 49.70 45.23
CA ASN A 43 1.69 49.51 43.78
C ASN A 43 2.81 48.56 43.29
N PHE A 44 4.00 48.65 43.89
CA PHE A 44 5.13 47.78 43.58
C PHE A 44 4.85 46.32 43.96
N VAL A 45 4.28 46.08 45.15
CA VAL A 45 3.88 44.73 45.59
C VAL A 45 2.76 44.18 44.73
N GLU A 46 1.75 44.99 44.42
CA GLU A 46 0.64 44.60 43.55
C GLU A 46 1.14 44.21 42.16
N ALA A 47 2.05 44.99 41.57
CA ALA A 47 2.67 44.68 40.29
C ALA A 47 3.46 43.35 40.33
N GLU A 48 4.17 43.07 41.43
CA GLU A 48 4.88 41.80 41.58
C GLU A 48 3.93 40.60 41.74
N VAL A 49 2.85 40.75 42.51
CA VAL A 49 1.82 39.72 42.64
C VAL A 49 1.21 39.42 41.27
N LEU A 50 0.82 40.44 40.51
CA LEU A 50 0.29 40.28 39.16
C LEU A 50 1.29 39.59 38.22
N ARG A 51 2.57 39.97 38.28
CA ARG A 51 3.64 39.32 37.51
C ARG A 51 3.76 37.83 37.85
N LEU A 52 3.73 37.47 39.14
CA LEU A 52 3.81 36.09 39.60
C LEU A 52 2.57 35.27 39.23
N GLU A 53 1.39 35.86 39.29
CA GLU A 53 0.14 35.23 38.82
C GLU A 53 0.19 34.96 37.32
N GLN A 54 0.65 35.93 36.53
CA GLN A 54 0.83 35.75 35.08
C GLN A 54 1.87 34.67 34.77
N LEU A 55 2.97 34.63 35.52
CA LEU A 55 3.99 33.58 35.40
C LEU A 55 3.43 32.20 35.77
N LYS A 56 2.60 32.10 36.82
CA LYS A 56 1.92 30.85 37.21
C LYS A 56 1.03 30.35 36.08
N VAL A 57 0.21 31.22 35.50
CA VAL A 57 -0.65 30.89 34.35
C VAL A 57 0.20 30.46 33.15
N SER A 58 1.31 31.15 32.85
CA SER A 58 2.21 30.77 31.76
C SER A 58 2.80 29.37 31.96
N LYS A 59 3.41 29.10 33.14
CA LYS A 59 3.98 27.78 33.43
C LYS A 59 2.92 26.67 33.38
N MET A 60 1.71 26.98 33.81
CA MET A 60 0.61 26.03 33.81
C MET A 60 0.18 25.63 32.40
N LYS A 61 0.13 26.57 31.45
CA LYS A 61 -0.10 26.25 30.04
C LYS A 61 0.99 25.37 29.46
N ASP A 62 2.25 25.65 29.76
CA ASP A 62 3.38 24.84 29.30
C ASP A 62 3.26 23.39 29.78
N LEU A 63 2.83 23.19 31.03
CA LEU A 63 2.56 21.85 31.57
C LEU A 63 1.40 21.16 30.86
N VAL A 64 0.29 21.86 30.63
CA VAL A 64 -0.88 21.34 29.91
C VAL A 64 -0.49 20.92 28.49
N LEU A 65 0.22 21.78 27.74
CA LEU A 65 0.71 21.48 26.39
C LEU A 65 1.64 20.28 26.36
N LYS A 66 2.54 20.18 27.36
CA LYS A 66 3.44 19.04 27.49
C LYS A 66 2.67 17.74 27.71
N LYS A 67 1.64 17.76 28.57
CA LYS A 67 0.79 16.60 28.83
C LYS A 67 -0.07 16.22 27.64
N GLN A 68 -0.64 17.19 26.91
CA GLN A 68 -1.33 16.94 25.64
C GLN A 68 -0.40 16.27 24.62
N THR A 69 0.86 16.73 24.53
CA THR A 69 1.85 16.11 23.63
C THR A 69 2.20 14.68 24.05
N GLU A 70 2.39 14.43 25.35
CA GLU A 70 2.60 13.06 25.89
C GLU A 70 1.42 12.15 25.52
N LEU A 71 0.20 12.65 25.68
CA LEU A 71 -1.02 11.93 25.35
C LEU A 71 -1.11 11.57 23.86
N GLU A 72 -0.89 12.54 22.98
CA GLU A 72 -0.88 12.30 21.53
C GLU A 72 0.20 11.30 21.10
N GLU A 73 1.36 11.30 21.75
CA GLU A 73 2.40 10.28 21.55
C GLU A 73 1.90 8.88 21.95
N HIS A 74 1.17 8.76 23.06
CA HIS A 74 0.57 7.48 23.45
C HIS A 74 -0.51 7.02 22.47
N ARG A 75 -1.40 7.91 22.03
CA ARG A 75 -2.44 7.58 21.04
C ARG A 75 -1.82 7.12 19.72
N ARG A 76 -0.82 7.84 19.22
CA ARG A 76 -0.12 7.51 17.98
C ARG A 76 0.54 6.14 18.04
N ARG A 77 1.27 5.84 19.12
CA ARG A 77 1.89 4.52 19.32
C ARG A 77 0.87 3.39 19.46
N ALA A 78 -0.33 3.69 19.92
CA ALA A 78 -1.44 2.75 20.03
C ALA A 78 -2.30 2.67 18.77
N HIS A 79 -2.04 3.48 17.73
CA HIS A 79 -2.88 3.61 16.53
C HIS A 79 -4.34 3.99 16.86
N LEU A 80 -4.52 4.85 17.86
CA LEU A 80 -5.81 5.41 18.27
C LEU A 80 -6.02 6.77 17.60
N VAL A 81 -7.19 6.97 16.99
CA VAL A 81 -7.57 8.26 16.39
C VAL A 81 -8.01 9.24 17.48
N GLY A 82 -7.73 10.52 17.28
CA GLY A 82 -8.22 11.64 18.10
C GLY A 82 -9.75 11.74 18.10
N ASP A 83 -10.39 11.87 19.27
CA ASP A 83 -11.83 12.16 19.34
C ASP A 83 -12.06 13.67 19.26
N GLU A 84 -13.08 14.13 18.52
CA GLU A 84 -13.43 15.56 18.50
C GLU A 84 -13.80 16.10 19.88
N HIS A 85 -14.34 15.23 20.73
CA HIS A 85 -14.69 15.55 22.12
C HIS A 85 -13.45 15.86 22.98
N TYR A 86 -12.29 15.29 22.64
CA TYR A 86 -11.01 15.52 23.31
C TYR A 86 -10.48 16.94 23.03
N ALA A 87 -10.51 17.39 21.78
CA ALA A 87 -10.04 18.73 21.41
C ALA A 87 -10.82 19.86 22.11
N THR A 88 -12.11 19.62 22.38
CA THR A 88 -12.99 20.58 23.07
C THR A 88 -12.80 20.53 24.59
N GLN A 89 -12.49 19.36 25.16
CA GLN A 89 -12.34 19.15 26.61
C GLN A 89 -11.04 19.73 27.18
N PHE A 90 -9.98 19.84 26.37
CA PHE A 90 -8.66 20.31 26.81
C PHE A 90 -8.28 21.71 26.29
N ASN A 91 -9.27 22.61 26.21
CA ASN A 91 -9.07 23.94 25.65
C ASN A 91 -8.23 24.86 26.58
N ILE A 92 -7.06 25.27 26.09
CA ILE A 92 -6.11 26.14 26.81
C ILE A 92 -6.63 27.57 26.94
N GLU A 93 -7.46 28.05 26.01
CA GLU A 93 -7.99 29.41 26.01
C GLU A 93 -8.93 29.64 27.22
N ALA A 94 -9.58 28.59 27.71
CA ALA A 94 -10.42 28.65 28.90
C ALA A 94 -9.61 28.83 30.20
N ILE A 95 -8.31 28.47 30.21
CA ILE A 95 -7.38 28.75 31.31
C ILE A 95 -7.08 30.26 31.38
N GLU A 96 -6.88 30.90 30.23
CA GLU A 96 -6.60 32.35 30.15
C GLU A 96 -7.79 33.19 30.62
N ALA A 97 -9.00 32.75 30.29
CA ALA A 97 -10.24 33.38 30.74
C ALA A 97 -10.54 33.14 32.24
N GLY A 98 -9.73 32.34 32.94
CA GLY A 98 -9.98 31.94 34.33
C GLY A 98 -11.25 31.08 34.50
N ALA A 99 -11.75 30.51 33.40
CA ALA A 99 -13.01 29.78 33.36
C ALA A 99 -12.86 28.32 33.85
N ILE A 100 -11.63 27.77 33.80
CA ILE A 100 -11.32 26.40 34.21
C ILE A 100 -10.16 26.45 35.22
N ASP A 101 -10.30 25.73 36.34
CA ASP A 101 -9.19 25.50 37.26
C ASP A 101 -8.10 24.67 36.55
N PRO A 102 -6.88 25.20 36.39
CA PRO A 102 -5.85 24.49 35.66
C PRO A 102 -5.37 23.21 36.35
N SER A 103 -5.49 23.13 37.68
CA SER A 103 -5.11 21.94 38.45
C SER A 103 -6.03 20.78 38.12
N LEU A 104 -7.35 21.01 38.13
CA LEU A 104 -8.36 20.04 37.70
C LEU A 104 -8.17 19.61 36.24
N LEU A 105 -7.83 20.53 35.35
CA LEU A 105 -7.57 20.20 33.94
C LEU A 105 -6.37 19.27 33.78
N LEU A 106 -5.27 19.53 34.51
CA LEU A 106 -4.11 18.65 34.51
C LEU A 106 -4.45 17.25 35.03
N GLU A 107 -5.18 17.16 36.14
CA GLU A 107 -5.65 15.87 36.68
C GLU A 107 -6.50 15.11 35.66
N GLN A 108 -7.39 15.80 34.94
CA GLN A 108 -8.21 15.21 33.88
C GLN A 108 -7.37 14.69 32.71
N ILE A 109 -6.33 15.43 32.28
CA ILE A 109 -5.41 14.97 31.23
C ILE A 109 -4.63 13.75 31.71
N GLU A 110 -4.12 13.76 32.94
CA GLU A 110 -3.37 12.64 33.51
C GLU A 110 -4.22 11.37 33.63
N ALA A 111 -5.48 11.51 34.06
CA ALA A 111 -6.44 10.41 34.11
C ALA A 111 -6.69 9.84 32.70
N TYR A 112 -6.86 10.70 31.69
CA TYR A 112 -7.05 10.25 30.31
C TYR A 112 -5.77 9.66 29.69
N ILE A 113 -4.58 10.13 30.07
CA ILE A 113 -3.31 9.48 29.72
C ILE A 113 -3.26 8.08 30.29
N ALA A 114 -3.72 7.88 31.53
CA ALA A 114 -3.75 6.56 32.15
C ALA A 114 -4.68 5.60 31.39
N THR A 115 -5.87 6.06 30.97
CA THR A 115 -6.79 5.21 30.17
C THR A 115 -6.19 4.86 28.81
N VAL A 116 -5.57 5.84 28.11
CA VAL A 116 -4.91 5.57 26.82
C VAL A 116 -3.70 4.65 26.97
N LYS A 117 -2.96 4.73 28.10
CA LYS A 117 -1.87 3.79 28.41
C LYS A 117 -2.37 2.35 28.60
N GLU A 118 -3.51 2.18 29.26
CA GLU A 118 -4.15 0.87 29.41
C GLU A 118 -4.63 0.31 28.06
N ASP A 119 -5.27 1.16 27.24
CA ASP A 119 -5.66 0.76 25.89
C ASP A 119 -4.44 0.39 25.04
N ALA A 120 -3.36 1.18 25.09
CA ALA A 120 -2.11 0.89 24.40
C ALA A 120 -1.50 -0.46 24.85
N PHE A 121 -1.56 -0.77 26.14
CA PHE A 121 -1.09 -2.04 26.68
C PHE A 121 -1.93 -3.21 26.15
N SER A 122 -3.26 -3.09 26.19
CA SER A 122 -4.17 -4.13 25.69
C SER A 122 -4.00 -4.40 24.18
N ARG A 123 -3.67 -3.37 23.40
CA ARG A 123 -3.50 -3.45 21.93
C ARG A 123 -2.13 -3.98 21.52
N LYS A 124 -1.15 -4.06 22.44
CA LYS A 124 0.26 -4.33 22.14
C LYS A 124 0.50 -5.62 21.33
N ASP A 125 -0.01 -6.77 21.77
CA ASP A 125 0.22 -8.05 21.06
C ASP A 125 -0.45 -8.07 19.68
N ILE A 126 -1.58 -7.37 19.51
CA ILE A 126 -2.24 -7.24 18.21
C ILE A 126 -1.38 -6.35 17.28
N LEU A 127 -0.92 -5.19 17.76
CA LEU A 127 -0.08 -4.28 16.97
C LEU A 127 1.25 -4.92 16.54
N GLU A 128 1.91 -5.67 17.43
CA GLU A 128 3.11 -6.45 17.05
C GLU A 128 2.83 -7.50 15.96
N ARG A 129 1.60 -8.03 15.89
CA ARG A 129 1.21 -8.97 14.83
C ARG A 129 0.83 -8.27 13.54
N VAL A 130 0.21 -7.10 13.63
CA VAL A 130 -0.02 -6.22 12.48
C VAL A 130 1.32 -5.87 11.84
N GLU A 131 2.31 -5.45 12.62
CA GLU A 131 3.66 -5.15 12.10
C GLU A 131 4.28 -6.36 11.39
N ARG A 132 4.21 -7.55 12.00
CA ARG A 132 4.71 -8.79 11.37
C ARG A 132 3.97 -9.12 10.07
N TRP A 133 2.66 -8.88 10.02
CA TRP A 133 1.85 -9.10 8.83
C TRP A 133 2.18 -8.09 7.72
N LEU A 134 2.27 -6.79 8.04
CA LEU A 134 2.64 -5.74 7.09
C LEU A 134 4.03 -5.99 6.50
N ASN A 135 5.02 -6.32 7.33
CA ASN A 135 6.36 -6.67 6.86
C ASN A 135 6.35 -7.89 5.92
N ALA A 136 5.47 -8.87 6.16
CA ALA A 136 5.33 -10.01 5.27
C ALA A 136 4.66 -9.62 3.93
N CYS A 137 3.68 -8.71 3.96
CA CYS A 137 3.08 -8.13 2.76
C CYS A 137 4.09 -7.29 1.94
N GLU A 138 4.99 -6.57 2.60
CA GLU A 138 6.08 -5.83 1.92
C GLU A 138 7.05 -6.79 1.23
N GLU A 139 7.45 -7.88 1.89
CA GLU A 139 8.27 -8.93 1.26
C GLU A 139 7.53 -9.66 0.12
N GLU A 140 6.20 -9.80 0.22
CA GLU A 140 5.36 -10.30 -0.88
C GLU A 140 5.44 -9.37 -2.10
N ALA A 141 5.20 -8.07 -1.90
CA ALA A 141 5.26 -7.07 -2.96
C ALA A 141 6.65 -7.02 -3.61
N TRP A 142 7.71 -7.00 -2.80
CA TRP A 142 9.10 -7.04 -3.29
C TRP A 142 9.37 -8.30 -4.12
N LEU A 143 8.88 -9.47 -3.69
CA LEU A 143 9.04 -10.72 -4.43
C LEU A 143 8.28 -10.69 -5.76
N GLU A 144 7.08 -10.10 -5.80
CA GLU A 144 6.30 -9.94 -7.04
C GLU A 144 7.04 -9.06 -8.04
N ASP A 145 7.65 -7.96 -7.61
CA ASP A 145 8.44 -7.08 -8.47
C ASP A 145 9.72 -7.74 -8.94
N TYR A 146 10.44 -8.42 -8.05
CA TYR A 146 11.63 -9.21 -8.40
C TYR A 146 11.30 -10.35 -9.38
N SER A 147 10.10 -10.93 -9.32
CA SER A 147 9.69 -11.99 -10.25
C SER A 147 9.35 -11.49 -11.66
N LYS A 148 9.09 -10.19 -11.83
CA LYS A 148 8.82 -9.55 -13.13
C LYS A 148 10.09 -9.01 -13.80
N ASP A 149 11.20 -8.95 -13.08
CA ASP A 149 12.46 -8.41 -13.59
C ASP A 149 13.10 -9.36 -14.63
N ASP A 150 13.16 -8.93 -15.88
CA ASP A 150 13.81 -9.67 -16.98
C ASP A 150 15.32 -9.85 -16.74
N ASN A 151 15.96 -8.96 -15.99
CA ASN A 151 17.38 -9.02 -15.69
C ASN A 151 17.72 -9.91 -14.49
N ARG A 152 16.72 -10.56 -13.88
CA ARG A 152 16.89 -11.39 -12.67
C ARG A 152 18.00 -12.44 -12.75
N TYR A 153 18.22 -13.01 -13.93
CA TYR A 153 19.20 -14.08 -14.14
C TYR A 153 20.54 -13.57 -14.70
N ASN A 154 20.76 -12.25 -14.73
CA ASN A 154 22.08 -11.75 -15.08
C ASN A 154 23.12 -12.27 -14.06
N ALA A 155 24.22 -12.83 -14.56
CA ALA A 155 25.28 -13.41 -13.71
C ALA A 155 26.17 -12.33 -13.07
N GLY A 156 25.56 -11.25 -12.57
CA GLY A 156 26.25 -10.17 -11.89
C GLY A 156 26.69 -10.55 -10.47
N ARG A 157 27.71 -9.84 -9.97
CA ARG A 157 28.16 -9.95 -8.57
C ARG A 157 26.98 -9.56 -7.65
N GLY A 158 26.41 -10.54 -6.94
CA GLY A 158 25.28 -10.34 -6.01
C GLY A 158 24.00 -11.10 -6.36
N ALA A 159 23.88 -11.70 -7.55
CA ALA A 159 22.68 -12.43 -8.00
C ALA A 159 22.26 -13.55 -7.03
N HIS A 160 23.23 -14.31 -6.49
CA HIS A 160 22.96 -15.36 -5.52
C HIS A 160 22.39 -14.85 -4.18
N ILE A 161 22.73 -13.62 -3.77
CA ILE A 161 22.17 -13.02 -2.54
C ILE A 161 20.70 -12.67 -2.77
N MET A 162 20.38 -12.07 -3.92
CA MET A 162 19.00 -11.74 -4.30
C MET A 162 18.15 -13.00 -4.45
N LEU A 163 18.70 -14.06 -5.06
CA LEU A 163 18.04 -15.37 -5.15
C LEU A 163 17.76 -15.95 -3.76
N LYS A 164 18.72 -15.87 -2.82
CA LYS A 164 18.53 -16.30 -1.43
C LYS A 164 17.46 -15.50 -0.71
N ARG A 165 17.39 -14.17 -0.91
CA ARG A 165 16.31 -13.33 -0.35
C ARG A 165 14.96 -13.74 -0.93
N ALA A 166 14.89 -13.94 -2.24
CA ALA A 166 13.66 -14.39 -2.91
C ALA A 166 13.17 -15.74 -2.37
N GLU A 167 14.07 -16.68 -2.07
CA GLU A 167 13.67 -17.95 -1.47
C GLU A 167 13.15 -17.78 -0.03
N LYS A 168 13.79 -16.94 0.78
CA LYS A 168 13.28 -16.59 2.12
C LYS A 168 11.91 -15.90 2.05
N ALA A 169 11.75 -14.96 1.12
CA ALA A 169 10.49 -14.24 0.90
C ALA A 169 9.37 -15.22 0.51
N ARG A 170 9.61 -16.20 -0.38
CA ARG A 170 8.61 -17.23 -0.72
C ARG A 170 8.13 -18.02 0.50
N VAL A 171 9.06 -18.43 1.37
CA VAL A 171 8.70 -19.14 2.61
C VAL A 171 7.84 -18.26 3.51
N LEU A 172 8.13 -16.96 3.60
CA LEU A 172 7.34 -16.01 4.37
C LEU A 172 5.95 -15.79 3.76
N VAL A 173 5.86 -15.57 2.45
CA VAL A 173 4.59 -15.40 1.69
C VAL A 173 3.64 -16.59 1.87
N ASN A 174 4.19 -17.80 1.85
CA ASN A 174 3.42 -19.02 2.11
C ASN A 174 2.85 -19.09 3.53
N LYS A 175 3.44 -18.38 4.49
CA LYS A 175 2.96 -18.32 5.89
C LYS A 175 1.97 -17.19 6.14
N ILE A 176 1.85 -16.20 5.25
CA ILE A 176 0.94 -15.07 5.43
C ILE A 176 -0.51 -15.48 5.75
N PRO A 177 -1.14 -16.49 5.11
CA PRO A 177 -2.53 -16.81 5.43
C PRO A 177 -2.67 -17.22 6.90
N GLY A 178 -1.74 -18.03 7.43
CA GLY A 178 -1.73 -18.39 8.84
C GLY A 178 -1.47 -17.21 9.78
N ILE A 179 -0.67 -16.22 9.36
CA ILE A 179 -0.49 -14.98 10.14
C ILE A 179 -1.81 -14.20 10.21
N VAL A 180 -2.50 -14.05 9.08
CA VAL A 180 -3.80 -13.38 8.97
C VAL A 180 -4.85 -14.08 9.82
N ASP A 181 -4.94 -15.41 9.78
CA ASP A 181 -5.91 -16.18 10.57
C ASP A 181 -5.66 -16.01 12.08
N VAL A 182 -4.40 -16.08 12.52
CA VAL A 182 -4.04 -15.88 13.93
C VAL A 182 -4.36 -14.46 14.39
N LEU A 183 -4.06 -13.46 13.55
CA LEU A 183 -4.35 -12.06 13.84
C LEU A 183 -5.87 -11.82 13.91
N THR A 184 -6.63 -12.32 12.94
CA THR A 184 -8.10 -12.24 12.89
C THR A 184 -8.72 -12.78 14.18
N ASN A 185 -8.32 -13.98 14.61
CA ASN A 185 -8.83 -14.58 15.83
C ASN A 185 -8.51 -13.76 17.09
N LYS A 186 -7.34 -13.14 17.14
CA LYS A 186 -6.95 -12.28 18.26
C LYS A 186 -7.74 -10.98 18.31
N VAL A 187 -7.98 -10.38 17.15
CA VAL A 187 -8.82 -9.17 17.06
C VAL A 187 -10.24 -9.49 17.48
N ILE A 188 -10.85 -10.57 16.96
CA ILE A 188 -12.19 -11.02 17.37
C ILE A 188 -12.28 -11.26 18.88
N ALA A 189 -11.27 -11.89 19.48
CA ALA A 189 -11.23 -12.13 20.92
C ALA A 189 -11.16 -10.81 21.71
N TRP A 190 -10.33 -9.87 21.29
CA TRP A 190 -10.20 -8.56 21.92
C TRP A 190 -11.48 -7.72 21.80
N GLU A 191 -12.12 -7.70 20.61
CA GLU A 191 -13.37 -6.98 20.39
C GLU A 191 -14.51 -7.56 21.23
N LYS A 192 -14.55 -8.88 21.38
CA LYS A 192 -15.52 -9.56 22.24
C LYS A 192 -15.30 -9.25 23.72
N GLU A 193 -14.06 -9.11 24.16
CA GLU A 193 -13.70 -8.78 25.54
C GLU A 193 -14.06 -7.33 25.89
N ARG A 194 -13.79 -6.38 24.99
CA ARG A 194 -14.01 -4.95 25.25
C ARG A 194 -15.38 -4.44 24.80
N GLY A 195 -16.07 -5.14 23.91
CA GLY A 195 -17.35 -4.71 23.34
C GLY A 195 -17.22 -3.54 22.36
N THR A 196 -16.01 -3.25 21.88
CA THR A 196 -15.72 -2.17 20.92
C THR A 196 -14.92 -2.71 19.75
N GLU A 197 -15.07 -2.08 18.57
CA GLU A 197 -14.32 -2.43 17.38
C GLU A 197 -12.83 -2.09 17.52
N PHE A 198 -11.96 -2.96 17.02
CA PHE A 198 -10.53 -2.70 16.93
C PHE A 198 -10.24 -1.94 15.64
N THR A 199 -9.96 -0.65 15.79
CA THR A 199 -9.49 0.20 14.68
C THR A 199 -7.98 0.31 14.66
N TYR A 200 -7.37 0.40 13.48
CA TYR A 200 -5.97 0.72 13.25
C TYR A 200 -5.92 1.98 12.39
N ASP A 201 -5.45 3.10 12.95
CA ASP A 201 -5.45 4.42 12.32
C ASP A 201 -6.84 4.84 11.79
N GLY A 202 -7.90 4.43 12.50
CA GLY A 202 -9.29 4.77 12.18
C GLY A 202 -9.99 3.79 11.25
N VAL A 203 -9.30 2.76 10.75
CA VAL A 203 -9.89 1.73 9.88
C VAL A 203 -10.07 0.44 10.67
N SER A 204 -11.20 -0.25 10.50
CA SER A 204 -11.43 -1.57 11.08
C SER A 204 -10.34 -2.56 10.69
N LEU A 205 -9.64 -3.13 11.67
CA LEU A 205 -8.57 -4.09 11.39
C LEU A 205 -9.11 -5.37 10.77
N LEU A 206 -10.32 -5.82 11.16
CA LEU A 206 -10.96 -6.97 10.53
C LEU A 206 -11.28 -6.71 9.05
N SER A 207 -11.85 -5.54 8.73
CA SER A 207 -12.10 -5.16 7.33
C SER A 207 -10.81 -5.16 6.50
N MET A 208 -9.73 -4.59 7.04
CA MET A 208 -8.44 -4.54 6.33
C MET A 208 -7.87 -5.94 6.05
N LEU A 209 -8.06 -6.89 6.98
CA LEU A 209 -7.64 -8.29 6.80
C LEU A 209 -8.50 -9.01 5.76
N ASP A 210 -9.81 -8.77 5.76
CA ASP A 210 -10.72 -9.35 4.76
C ASP A 210 -10.44 -8.79 3.35
N ASP A 211 -10.20 -7.49 3.22
CA ASP A 211 -9.79 -6.86 1.96
C ASP A 211 -8.50 -7.50 1.42
N TYR A 212 -7.52 -7.73 2.30
CA TYR A 212 -6.30 -8.45 1.92
C TYR A 212 -6.59 -9.88 1.43
N ARG A 213 -7.48 -10.62 2.09
CA ARG A 213 -7.85 -12.00 1.67
C ARG A 213 -8.48 -12.00 0.29
N ILE A 214 -9.39 -11.07 0.01
CA ILE A 214 -10.04 -10.92 -1.29
C ILE A 214 -8.99 -10.63 -2.38
N VAL A 215 -8.16 -9.60 -2.17
CA VAL A 215 -7.11 -9.22 -3.13
C VAL A 215 -6.14 -10.37 -3.40
N ARG A 216 -5.76 -11.12 -2.36
CA ARG A 216 -4.88 -12.27 -2.51
C ARG A 216 -5.52 -13.39 -3.32
N GLU A 217 -6.79 -13.70 -3.05
CA GLU A 217 -7.51 -14.73 -3.79
C GLU A 217 -7.62 -14.39 -5.28
N GLU A 218 -7.95 -13.13 -5.60
CA GLU A 218 -7.98 -12.64 -6.98
C GLU A 218 -6.63 -12.81 -7.68
N LYS A 219 -5.52 -12.44 -7.01
CA LYS A 219 -4.16 -12.64 -7.54
C LYS A 219 -3.86 -14.11 -7.79
N GLU A 220 -4.24 -15.02 -6.90
CA GLU A 220 -4.02 -16.45 -7.08
C GLU A 220 -4.87 -17.04 -8.21
N GLN A 221 -6.11 -16.58 -8.35
CA GLN A 221 -6.98 -16.95 -9.47
C GLN A 221 -6.40 -16.49 -10.80
N GLU A 222 -5.87 -15.26 -10.87
CA GLU A 222 -5.23 -14.75 -12.08
C GLU A 222 -3.97 -15.56 -12.44
N LYS A 223 -3.12 -15.89 -11.45
CA LYS A 223 -1.96 -16.79 -11.63
C LYS A 223 -2.40 -18.19 -12.12
N LYS A 224 -3.55 -18.70 -11.69
CA LYS A 224 -4.14 -19.96 -12.21
C LYS A 224 -4.59 -19.79 -13.67
N ARG A 225 -5.28 -18.71 -14.02
CA ARG A 225 -5.71 -18.41 -15.40
C ARG A 225 -4.51 -18.31 -16.35
N GLN A 226 -3.46 -17.60 -15.95
CA GLN A 226 -2.22 -17.48 -16.73
C GLN A 226 -1.55 -18.83 -16.98
N ARG A 227 -1.46 -19.70 -15.95
CA ARG A 227 -0.93 -21.06 -16.11
C ARG A 227 -1.74 -21.90 -17.10
N VAL A 228 -3.07 -21.84 -17.02
CA VAL A 228 -3.96 -22.54 -17.97
C VAL A 228 -3.81 -21.98 -19.38
N PHE A 229 -3.76 -20.64 -19.52
CA PHE A 229 -3.56 -19.98 -20.80
C PHE A 229 -2.24 -20.38 -21.47
N ILE A 230 -1.14 -20.35 -20.72
CA ILE A 230 0.18 -20.79 -21.19
C ILE A 230 0.15 -22.26 -21.58
N PHE A 231 -0.46 -23.13 -20.77
CA PHE A 231 -0.58 -24.56 -21.09
C PHE A 231 -1.36 -24.80 -22.39
N CYS A 232 -2.48 -24.10 -22.60
CA CYS A 232 -3.23 -24.20 -23.85
C CYS A 232 -2.43 -23.72 -25.06
N LEU A 233 -1.66 -22.62 -24.93
CA LEU A 233 -0.79 -22.13 -25.99
C LEU A 233 0.32 -23.12 -26.35
N THR A 234 1.00 -23.66 -25.34
CA THR A 234 2.08 -24.64 -25.57
C THR A 234 1.54 -25.95 -26.13
N PHE A 235 0.42 -26.44 -25.62
CA PHE A 235 -0.26 -27.63 -26.16
C PHE A 235 -0.67 -27.43 -27.63
N SER A 236 -1.28 -26.28 -27.96
CA SER A 236 -1.68 -25.95 -29.34
C SER A 236 -0.48 -25.85 -30.28
N ALA A 237 0.64 -25.27 -29.81
CA ALA A 237 1.88 -25.19 -30.58
C ALA A 237 2.47 -26.59 -30.83
N LEU A 238 2.51 -27.47 -29.82
CA LEU A 238 3.00 -28.84 -29.97
C LEU A 238 2.14 -29.65 -30.95
N VAL A 239 0.81 -29.55 -30.87
CA VAL A 239 -0.10 -30.19 -31.82
C VAL A 239 0.15 -29.68 -33.23
N SER A 240 0.36 -28.37 -33.40
CA SER A 240 0.65 -27.77 -34.71
C SER A 240 1.96 -28.30 -35.31
N VAL A 241 3.02 -28.42 -34.49
CA VAL A 241 4.30 -29.00 -34.92
C VAL A 241 4.13 -30.46 -35.33
N PHE A 242 3.37 -31.24 -34.56
CA PHE A 242 3.12 -32.65 -34.87
C PHE A 242 2.34 -32.82 -36.18
N ILE A 243 1.28 -32.03 -36.38
CA ILE A 243 0.51 -32.04 -37.63
C ILE A 243 1.40 -31.63 -38.80
N CYS A 244 2.18 -30.55 -38.66
CA CYS A 244 3.07 -30.09 -39.73
C CYS A 244 4.13 -31.15 -40.09
N GLY A 245 4.73 -31.80 -39.08
CA GLY A 245 5.66 -32.90 -39.28
C GLY A 245 5.03 -34.12 -39.98
N TRP A 246 3.78 -34.46 -39.61
CA TRP A 246 3.03 -35.52 -40.28
C TRP A 246 2.77 -35.20 -41.76
N TYR A 247 2.34 -33.99 -42.07
CA TYR A 247 2.14 -33.53 -43.46
C TYR A 247 3.45 -33.61 -44.27
N LEU A 248 4.56 -33.15 -43.70
CA LEU A 248 5.86 -33.18 -44.37
C LEU A 248 6.36 -34.62 -44.58
N MET A 249 6.12 -35.52 -43.63
CA MET A 249 6.44 -36.93 -43.77
C MET A 249 5.60 -37.59 -44.87
N CYS A 250 4.29 -37.30 -44.93
CA CYS A 250 3.43 -37.78 -46.01
C CYS A 250 3.89 -37.30 -47.38
N GLU A 251 4.32 -36.03 -47.49
CA GLU A 251 4.85 -35.45 -48.73
C GLU A 251 6.14 -36.15 -49.18
N GLN A 252 7.09 -36.37 -48.27
CA GLN A 252 8.32 -37.13 -48.55
C GLN A 252 8.05 -38.58 -48.98
N LEU A 253 7.08 -39.25 -48.34
CA LEU A 253 6.69 -40.60 -48.71
C LEU A 253 6.07 -40.66 -50.12
N GLN A 254 5.29 -39.64 -50.47
CA GLN A 254 4.67 -39.52 -51.79
C GLN A 254 5.72 -39.22 -52.87
N ASP A 255 6.75 -38.44 -52.57
CA ASP A 255 7.84 -38.18 -53.51
C ASP A 255 8.76 -39.40 -53.69
N GLN A 256 9.03 -40.18 -52.64
CA GLN A 256 9.70 -41.49 -52.77
C GLN A 256 8.90 -42.44 -53.68
N LYS A 257 7.58 -42.51 -53.47
CA LYS A 257 6.71 -43.33 -54.30
C LYS A 257 6.71 -42.87 -55.77
N LYS A 258 6.70 -41.56 -56.04
CA LYS A 258 6.82 -41.04 -57.41
C LYS A 258 8.14 -41.44 -58.08
N LEU A 259 9.26 -41.40 -57.35
CA LEU A 259 10.56 -41.82 -57.87
C LEU A 259 10.60 -43.33 -58.16
N GLU A 260 10.03 -44.17 -57.30
CA GLU A 260 9.87 -45.60 -57.55
C GLU A 260 9.00 -45.88 -58.78
N ASP A 261 7.85 -45.20 -58.89
CA ASP A 261 6.95 -45.32 -60.02
C ASP A 261 7.62 -44.85 -61.33
N GLN A 262 8.44 -43.78 -61.28
CA GLN A 262 9.20 -43.29 -62.43
C GLN A 262 10.32 -44.27 -62.82
N PHE A 263 11.07 -44.81 -61.86
CA PHE A 263 12.11 -45.82 -62.13
C PHE A 263 11.50 -47.09 -62.74
N LYS A 264 10.33 -47.50 -62.24
CA LYS A 264 9.58 -48.63 -62.78
C LYS A 264 9.09 -48.36 -64.21
N ALA A 265 8.58 -47.16 -64.48
CA ALA A 265 8.18 -46.75 -65.83
C ALA A 265 9.38 -46.67 -66.79
N GLU A 266 10.56 -46.23 -66.34
CA GLU A 266 11.79 -46.22 -67.14
C GLU A 266 12.31 -47.64 -67.42
N GLN A 267 12.26 -48.55 -66.44
CA GLN A 267 12.55 -49.97 -66.65
C GLN A 267 11.59 -50.59 -67.68
N GLU A 268 10.30 -50.27 -67.60
CA GLU A 268 9.29 -50.69 -68.58
C GLU A 268 9.51 -50.07 -69.96
N LEU A 269 10.07 -48.86 -70.07
CA LEU A 269 10.42 -48.23 -71.35
C LEU A 269 11.68 -48.81 -71.98
N LEU A 270 12.66 -49.21 -71.15
CA LEU A 270 13.98 -49.68 -71.60
C LEU A 270 14.01 -51.20 -71.89
N TYR A 271 13.24 -51.99 -71.13
CA TYR A 271 13.15 -53.45 -71.27
C TYR A 271 11.74 -53.95 -71.65
N GLY A 272 10.78 -53.04 -71.81
CA GLY A 272 9.44 -53.41 -72.24
C GLY A 272 9.40 -53.87 -73.69
N SER A 273 8.73 -55.00 -73.90
CA SER A 273 8.37 -55.48 -75.23
C SER A 273 7.45 -54.45 -75.90
N LYS A 274 7.86 -53.85 -77.02
CA LYS A 274 6.97 -53.02 -77.86
C LYS A 274 5.73 -53.83 -78.26
N PRO A 275 4.51 -53.35 -78.02
CA PRO A 275 3.40 -53.61 -78.93
C PRO A 275 3.32 -52.46 -79.94
N SER A 276 3.40 -52.79 -81.22
CA SER A 276 3.01 -51.87 -82.30
C SER A 276 1.48 -51.70 -82.34
N PRO A 277 0.97 -50.57 -82.88
CA PRO A 277 -0.35 -50.05 -82.57
C PRO A 277 -1.45 -50.60 -83.49
N SER A 278 -2.66 -50.80 -82.97
CA SER A 278 -3.90 -50.91 -83.76
C SER A 278 -5.00 -50.13 -83.04
N SER A 279 -5.31 -48.93 -83.52
CA SER A 279 -6.40 -48.59 -84.45
C SER A 279 -7.80 -48.66 -83.82
N ARG A 280 -8.36 -47.45 -83.60
CA ARG A 280 -9.77 -47.11 -83.41
C ARG A 280 -10.76 -48.07 -84.07
N SER A 281 -11.87 -48.39 -83.38
CA SER A 281 -13.20 -47.94 -83.79
C SER A 281 -14.23 -48.13 -82.66
N ASN A 282 -15.36 -47.45 -82.81
CA ASN A 282 -16.15 -46.83 -81.76
C ASN A 282 -17.58 -47.38 -81.73
N SER A 283 -18.22 -47.31 -80.54
CA SER A 283 -19.62 -46.92 -80.30
C SER A 283 -20.75 -47.95 -80.09
N GLY A 284 -21.55 -47.64 -79.06
CA GLY A 284 -22.89 -48.16 -78.72
C GLY A 284 -22.95 -48.52 -77.22
N LYS A 285 -23.73 -47.94 -76.31
CA LYS A 285 -24.95 -47.08 -76.29
C LYS A 285 -24.89 -46.27 -74.95
N LYS A 286 -25.44 -45.06 -74.76
CA LYS A 286 -26.86 -44.69 -74.79
C LYS A 286 -27.01 -43.15 -74.73
N LEU A 287 -27.89 -42.60 -75.58
CA LEU A 287 -28.24 -41.18 -75.71
C LEU A 287 -29.47 -40.79 -74.86
N THR A 288 -29.51 -39.53 -74.41
CA THR A 288 -30.68 -38.61 -74.37
C THR A 288 -30.14 -37.18 -74.44
N ARG A 289 -30.13 -36.51 -75.61
CA ARG A 289 -31.17 -35.65 -76.25
C ARG A 289 -31.09 -34.16 -75.83
N ASN A 290 -30.73 -33.33 -76.81
CA ASN A 290 -30.70 -31.84 -76.86
C ASN A 290 -32.12 -31.19 -76.83
N PRO A 291 -32.31 -29.87 -77.12
CA PRO A 291 -31.88 -28.65 -76.39
C PRO A 291 -33.02 -27.59 -76.26
N SER A 292 -32.66 -26.42 -75.71
CA SER A 292 -33.25 -25.06 -75.90
C SER A 292 -34.31 -24.52 -74.91
N ALA A 293 -34.12 -23.22 -74.63
CA ALA A 293 -35.02 -22.17 -74.10
C ALA A 293 -35.19 -22.01 -72.57
N GLY A 294 -35.10 -20.76 -72.09
CA GLY A 294 -35.59 -20.38 -70.76
C GLY A 294 -34.96 -19.17 -70.09
N THR A 295 -35.19 -17.97 -70.63
CA THR A 295 -35.13 -16.67 -69.94
C THR A 295 -35.93 -16.68 -68.63
N ASN A 296 -35.41 -16.12 -67.52
CA ASN A 296 -36.01 -14.95 -66.86
C ASN A 296 -35.38 -14.53 -65.53
N ARG A 297 -35.52 -13.24 -65.30
CA ARG A 297 -35.02 -12.41 -64.21
C ARG A 297 -35.83 -12.63 -62.92
N ARG A 298 -35.13 -12.49 -61.78
CA ARG A 298 -35.46 -11.66 -60.60
C ARG A 298 -36.90 -11.73 -60.05
N LEU A 299 -37.06 -12.24 -58.83
CA LEU A 299 -37.84 -11.60 -57.75
C LEU A 299 -37.22 -11.91 -56.37
N SER A 300 -37.09 -10.86 -55.56
CA SER A 300 -36.66 -10.84 -54.16
C SER A 300 -37.74 -11.36 -53.22
N VAL A 301 -37.34 -11.87 -52.04
CA VAL A 301 -37.78 -11.44 -50.69
C VAL A 301 -37.09 -12.34 -49.64
N GLY A 302 -36.45 -11.73 -48.63
CA GLY A 302 -36.29 -12.36 -47.30
C GLY A 302 -34.88 -12.34 -46.67
N GLY A 303 -34.61 -11.29 -45.87
CA GLY A 303 -33.76 -11.37 -44.66
C GLY A 303 -32.25 -11.40 -44.84
N GLY A 304 -31.58 -10.24 -44.76
CA GLY A 304 -30.12 -10.17 -44.62
C GLY A 304 -29.69 -10.09 -43.15
N PRO A 305 -28.43 -10.44 -42.82
CA PRO A 305 -27.78 -9.94 -41.63
C PRO A 305 -26.80 -8.81 -41.96
N VAL A 306 -26.87 -7.84 -41.06
CA VAL A 306 -26.17 -6.57 -40.97
C VAL A 306 -24.68 -6.77 -40.68
N ARG A 307 -23.88 -5.93 -41.34
CA ARG A 307 -22.47 -5.65 -41.03
C ARG A 307 -22.34 -4.90 -39.71
N THR A 308 -21.32 -5.21 -38.92
CA THR A 308 -20.79 -4.29 -37.90
C THR A 308 -19.28 -4.11 -38.04
N PRO A 309 -18.74 -2.96 -37.58
CA PRO A 309 -17.53 -2.36 -38.13
C PRO A 309 -16.33 -2.39 -37.19
N LYS A 310 -15.16 -2.08 -37.76
CA LYS A 310 -13.92 -1.73 -37.05
C LYS A 310 -14.05 -0.38 -36.34
N SER A 311 -13.60 -0.32 -35.09
CA SER A 311 -13.13 0.88 -34.35
C SER A 311 -13.02 0.48 -32.86
N LEU A 312 -12.09 0.89 -32.00
CA LEU A 312 -10.85 1.66 -32.03
C LEU A 312 -10.14 1.33 -30.70
N THR A 313 -8.83 1.10 -30.76
CA THR A 313 -7.92 0.92 -29.62
C THR A 313 -7.74 2.23 -28.84
N PRO A 314 -7.67 2.25 -27.50
CA PRO A 314 -7.12 3.39 -26.78
C PRO A 314 -5.58 3.37 -26.89
N GLN A 315 -5.02 4.38 -27.56
CA GLN A 315 -3.61 4.74 -27.42
C GLN A 315 -3.38 5.39 -26.04
N SER A 316 -2.56 4.79 -25.19
CA SER A 316 -1.92 5.55 -24.10
C SER A 316 -0.61 6.15 -24.61
N ARG A 317 -0.59 7.47 -24.69
CA ARG A 317 0.52 8.32 -25.09
C ARG A 317 1.63 8.25 -24.03
N SER A 318 2.77 7.62 -24.36
CA SER A 318 4.02 7.79 -23.61
C SER A 318 4.57 9.18 -23.91
N VAL A 319 4.48 10.09 -22.95
CA VAL A 319 5.23 11.36 -22.97
C VAL A 319 6.60 11.08 -22.40
N ARG A 320 7.60 11.11 -23.28
CA ARG A 320 9.02 11.08 -22.97
C ARG A 320 9.40 12.45 -22.41
N SER A 321 9.45 12.60 -21.08
CA SER A 321 10.09 13.75 -20.44
C SER A 321 11.59 13.49 -20.33
N ALA A 322 12.34 14.16 -21.21
CA ALA A 322 13.77 14.32 -21.05
C ALA A 322 14.02 15.26 -19.85
N LYS A 323 14.60 14.73 -18.77
CA LYS A 323 15.17 15.58 -17.72
C LYS A 323 16.67 15.69 -17.94
N LYS A 324 17.02 16.89 -18.40
CA LYS A 324 18.34 17.49 -18.53
C LYS A 324 19.10 17.35 -17.21
N THR A 325 20.34 16.87 -17.30
CA THR A 325 21.38 17.00 -16.29
C THR A 325 21.60 18.48 -15.96
N GLU A 326 21.29 18.88 -14.74
CA GLU A 326 21.85 20.07 -14.12
C GLU A 326 22.81 19.62 -13.03
N ASP A 327 24.07 20.00 -13.26
CA ASP A 327 25.18 19.95 -12.33
C ASP A 327 24.96 21.04 -11.28
N SER A 328 24.81 20.63 -10.02
CA SER A 328 24.84 21.54 -8.87
C SER A 328 25.81 20.98 -7.84
N GLY A 329 27.06 21.44 -7.94
CA GLY A 329 28.09 21.21 -6.95
C GLY A 329 27.64 21.68 -5.56
N THR A 330 27.82 20.84 -4.56
CA THR A 330 27.81 21.26 -3.16
C THR A 330 29.22 21.07 -2.60
N LEU A 331 29.89 22.20 -2.45
CA LEU A 331 31.10 22.37 -1.67
C LEU A 331 30.84 21.95 -0.21
N SER A 332 31.70 21.09 0.32
CA SER A 332 31.88 20.92 1.77
C SER A 332 32.67 22.10 2.33
N PRO A 333 32.28 22.70 3.47
CA PRO A 333 33.20 23.50 4.26
C PRO A 333 34.04 22.58 5.15
N GLY A 334 35.35 22.73 5.00
CA GLY A 334 36.35 22.01 5.77
C GLY A 334 36.33 22.35 7.26
N LYS A 335 36.86 21.40 8.01
CA LYS A 335 37.34 21.55 9.38
C LYS A 335 38.39 22.66 9.43
N PHE A 336 38.21 23.61 10.34
CA PHE A 336 39.33 24.32 10.97
C PHE A 336 39.37 23.89 12.43
N THR A 337 40.55 23.39 12.81
CA THR A 337 41.17 23.27 14.14
C THR A 337 40.28 23.16 15.37
#